data_AF-A0A914JNN1-F1
#
_entry.id   AF-A0A914JNN1-F1
#
_cell.length_a   1.000
_cell.length_b   1.000
_cell.length_c   1.000
_cell.angle_alpha   90.00
_cell.angle_beta   90.00
_cell.angle_gamma   90.00
#
_symmetry.space_group_name_H-M   'P 1'
#
loop_
_entity.id
_entity.type
_entity.pdbx_description
1 polymer ?
#
loop_
_entity_poly.entity_id
_entity_poly.type
_entity_poly.pdbx_seq_one_letter_code
_entity_poly.pdbx_strand_id
1 'polypeptide(L)'
;MLSDVERRCRLEQYKQQFKDDNFELFLYQFYKERGLIADLLEQEGENVDAFLAKHDEIGWIRNVDRKEYTKAKETLKSMAYSAITAKKKRTALSLAKLAALCDDEVNQEDVAQITSELMLLEHQFEISPEIMKVSEFLNV
;
A
#
# COMPACT_ATOMS: atom_id res chain seq x y z
N MET A 1 -8.87 -18.11 27.21
CA MET A 1 -8.19 -17.58 26.03
C MET A 1 -6.71 -17.89 26.16
N LEU A 2 -6.03 -18.24 25.07
CA LEU A 2 -4.57 -18.30 25.05
C LEU A 2 -4.02 -16.88 25.22
N SER A 3 -2.89 -16.74 25.91
CA SER A 3 -2.12 -15.49 25.91
C SER A 3 -1.51 -15.22 24.52
N ASP A 4 -1.10 -13.98 24.26
CA ASP A 4 -0.47 -13.62 22.97
C ASP A 4 0.82 -14.39 22.69
N VAL A 5 1.60 -14.66 23.74
CA VAL A 5 2.85 -15.45 23.62
C VAL A 5 2.53 -16.88 23.22
N GLU A 6 1.55 -17.50 23.88
CA GLU A 6 1.11 -18.87 23.55
C GLU A 6 0.52 -18.96 22.14
N ARG A 7 -0.27 -17.95 21.73
CA ARG A 7 -0.84 -17.86 20.38
C ARG A 7 0.27 -17.81 19.32
N ARG A 8 1.27 -16.94 19.48
CA ARG A 8 2.41 -16.84 18.55
C ARG A 8 3.19 -18.15 18.50
N CYS A 9 3.51 -18.73 19.65
CA CYS A 9 4.26 -19.98 19.71
C CYS A 9 3.51 -21.12 19.01
N ARG A 10 2.18 -21.16 19.13
CA ARG A 10 1.33 -22.14 18.45
C ARG A 10 1.31 -21.95 16.94
N LEU A 11 1.26 -20.70 16.47
CA LEU A 11 1.32 -20.39 15.05
C LEU A 11 2.66 -20.80 14.43
N GLU A 12 3.78 -20.56 15.11
CA GLU A 12 5.10 -21.02 14.65
C GLU A 12 5.19 -22.55 14.56
N GLN A 13 4.62 -23.27 15.53
CA GLN A 13 4.50 -24.73 15.44
C GLN A 13 3.72 -25.17 14.20
N TYR A 14 2.62 -24.49 13.88
CA TYR A 14 1.81 -24.83 12.71
C TYR A 14 2.51 -24.51 11.39
N LYS A 15 3.25 -23.40 11.30
CA LYS A 15 4.09 -23.12 10.12
C LYS A 15 5.11 -24.23 9.87
N GLN A 16 5.74 -24.74 10.91
CA GLN A 16 6.68 -25.85 10.78
C GLN A 16 6.00 -27.17 10.43
N GLN A 17 4.87 -27.48 11.09
CA GLN A 17 4.14 -28.72 10.87
C GLN A 17 3.54 -28.82 9.47
N PHE A 18 3.07 -27.70 8.91
CA PHE A 18 2.36 -27.63 7.62
C PHE A 18 3.16 -26.84 6.58
N LYS A 19 4.50 -26.91 6.66
CA LYS A 19 5.41 -26.17 5.77
C LYS A 19 5.16 -26.49 4.29
N ASP A 20 4.90 -27.76 3.98
CA ASP A 20 4.68 -28.24 2.60
C ASP A 20 3.26 -27.97 2.09
N ASP A 21 2.32 -27.59 2.98
CA ASP A 21 0.91 -27.36 2.66
C ASP A 21 0.57 -25.88 2.45
N ASN A 22 1.58 -25.02 2.28
CA ASN A 22 1.42 -23.56 2.10
C ASN A 22 0.66 -22.87 3.24
N PHE A 23 0.74 -23.39 4.47
CA PHE A 23 0.02 -22.84 5.62
C PHE A 23 0.27 -21.35 5.84
N GLU A 24 1.51 -20.90 5.61
CA GLU A 24 1.88 -19.49 5.69
C GLU A 24 1.05 -18.59 4.77
N LEU A 25 0.78 -19.02 3.52
CA LEU A 25 -0.04 -18.24 2.59
C LEU A 25 -1.49 -18.13 3.07
N PHE A 26 -2.05 -19.21 3.63
CA PHE A 26 -3.38 -19.17 4.24
C PHE A 26 -3.42 -18.23 5.45
N LEU A 27 -2.38 -18.24 6.28
CA LEU A 27 -2.26 -17.35 7.43
C LEU A 27 -2.18 -15.88 6.99
N TYR A 28 -1.39 -15.56 5.95
CA TYR A 28 -1.29 -14.20 5.41
C TYR A 28 -2.62 -13.71 4.83
N GLN A 29 -3.30 -14.57 4.08
CA GLN A 29 -4.64 -14.29 3.57
C GLN A 29 -5.63 -14.04 4.71
N PHE A 30 -5.60 -14.87 5.75
CA PHE A 30 -6.43 -14.69 6.95
C PHE A 30 -6.15 -13.35 7.65
N TYR A 31 -4.88 -12.99 7.85
CA TYR A 31 -4.52 -11.70 8.44
C TYR A 31 -5.04 -10.53 7.61
N LYS A 32 -4.87 -10.58 6.29
CA LYS A 32 -5.36 -9.57 5.37
C LYS A 32 -6.89 -9.43 5.42
N GLU A 33 -7.62 -10.52 5.33
CA GLU A 33 -9.10 -10.54 5.36
C GLU A 33 -9.68 -10.04 6.69
N ARG A 34 -8.97 -10.29 7.80
CA ARG A 34 -9.37 -9.84 9.14
C ARG A 34 -8.88 -8.44 9.49
N GLY A 35 -8.11 -7.80 8.62
CA GLY A 35 -7.51 -6.48 8.89
C GLY A 35 -6.40 -6.51 9.95
N LEU A 36 -5.80 -7.67 10.20
CA LEU A 36 -4.67 -7.88 11.11
C LEU A 36 -3.35 -7.52 10.42
N ILE A 37 -3.27 -6.30 9.88
CA ILE A 37 -2.14 -5.84 9.06
C ILE A 37 -0.84 -5.78 9.87
N ALA A 38 -0.93 -5.44 11.16
CA ALA A 38 0.22 -5.45 12.07
C ALA A 38 0.81 -6.86 12.19
N ASP A 39 -0.01 -7.88 12.51
CA ASP A 39 0.46 -9.27 12.60
C ASP A 39 1.06 -9.75 11.25
N LEU A 40 0.52 -9.30 10.10
CA LEU A 40 1.07 -9.62 8.77
C LEU A 40 2.43 -8.96 8.52
N LEU A 41 2.60 -7.69 8.89
CA LEU A 41 3.86 -6.95 8.73
C LEU A 41 4.92 -7.42 9.74
N GLU A 42 4.55 -8.01 10.87
CA GLU A 42 5.49 -8.64 11.80
C GLU A 42 6.09 -9.96 11.25
N GLN A 43 5.47 -10.58 10.24
CA GLN A 43 6.02 -11.81 9.65
C GLN A 43 7.31 -11.51 8.88
N GLU A 44 8.24 -12.45 8.87
CA GLU A 44 9.50 -12.37 8.13
C GLU A 44 9.68 -13.60 7.22
N GLY A 45 10.42 -13.42 6.12
CA GLY A 45 10.77 -14.48 5.17
C GLY A 45 10.29 -14.22 3.74
N GLU A 46 10.81 -15.01 2.79
CA GLU A 46 10.57 -14.83 1.36
C GLU A 46 9.08 -14.97 0.99
N ASN A 47 8.34 -15.84 1.67
CA ASN A 47 6.92 -16.09 1.38
C ASN A 47 6.04 -14.88 1.69
N VAL A 48 6.27 -14.19 2.81
CA VAL A 48 5.51 -12.98 3.13
C VAL A 48 5.91 -11.83 2.22
N ASP A 49 7.18 -11.73 1.85
CA ASP A 49 7.65 -10.70 0.91
C ASP A 49 7.02 -10.89 -0.48
N ALA A 50 6.97 -12.13 -0.97
CA ALA A 50 6.30 -12.48 -2.21
C ALA A 50 4.77 -12.25 -2.15
N PHE A 51 4.15 -12.45 -0.99
CA PHE A 51 2.75 -12.15 -0.77
C PHE A 51 2.50 -10.63 -0.80
N LEU A 52 3.26 -9.86 -0.04
CA LEU A 52 3.14 -8.40 0.05
C LEU A 52 3.44 -7.70 -1.29
N ALA A 53 4.39 -8.22 -2.07
CA ALA A 53 4.70 -7.70 -3.41
C ALA A 53 3.54 -7.82 -4.42
N LYS A 54 2.57 -8.71 -4.18
CA LYS A 54 1.35 -8.84 -5.00
C LYS A 54 0.20 -7.95 -4.51
N HIS A 55 0.37 -7.31 -3.36
CA HIS A 55 -0.67 -6.54 -2.67
C HIS A 55 -0.17 -5.12 -2.43
N ASP A 56 -0.21 -4.31 -3.48
CA ASP A 56 0.22 -2.91 -3.46
C ASP A 56 -0.35 -2.14 -2.26
N GLU A 57 -1.58 -2.42 -1.82
CA GLU A 57 -2.24 -1.75 -0.69
C GLU A 57 -1.47 -1.79 0.64
N ILE A 58 -0.62 -2.81 0.84
CA ILE A 58 0.14 -3.06 2.07
C ILE A 58 1.65 -3.17 1.77
N GLY A 59 2.03 -3.65 0.58
CA GLY A 59 3.43 -3.89 0.20
C GLY A 59 4.32 -2.65 0.31
N TRP A 60 3.81 -1.46 0.01
CA TRP A 60 4.58 -0.22 0.16
C TRP A 60 5.02 0.03 1.61
N ILE A 61 4.26 -0.44 2.61
CA ILE A 61 4.59 -0.26 4.04
C ILE A 61 5.86 -1.06 4.38
N ARG A 62 5.97 -2.28 3.85
CA ARG A 62 7.18 -3.12 4.00
C ARG A 62 8.39 -2.46 3.36
N ASN A 63 8.22 -1.89 2.17
CA ASN A 63 9.31 -1.18 1.49
C ASN A 63 9.78 0.01 2.34
N VAL A 64 8.87 0.78 2.95
CA VAL A 64 9.22 1.88 3.86
C VAL A 64 9.96 1.39 5.11
N ASP A 65 9.49 0.31 5.74
CA ASP A 65 10.13 -0.28 6.92
C ASP A 65 11.57 -0.73 6.64
N ARG A 66 11.80 -1.26 5.43
CA ARG A 66 13.13 -1.66 4.93
C ARG A 66 13.96 -0.52 4.35
N LYS A 67 13.48 0.73 4.41
CA LYS A 67 14.11 1.91 3.81
C LYS A 67 14.30 1.81 2.29
N GLU A 68 13.52 0.95 1.63
CA GLU A 68 13.48 0.81 0.18
C GLU A 68 12.56 1.88 -0.43
N TYR A 69 12.88 3.15 -0.19
CA TYR A 69 12.01 4.29 -0.50
C TYR A 69 11.70 4.41 -2.00
N THR A 70 12.65 4.08 -2.87
CA THR A 70 12.41 4.01 -4.32
C THR A 70 11.29 3.02 -4.66
N LYS A 71 11.32 1.81 -4.10
CA LYS A 71 10.27 0.80 -4.33
C LYS A 71 8.93 1.24 -3.76
N ALA A 72 8.93 1.82 -2.55
CA ALA A 72 7.72 2.37 -1.94
C ALA A 72 7.08 3.45 -2.82
N LYS A 73 7.88 4.39 -3.34
CA LYS A 73 7.45 5.43 -4.28
C LYS A 73 6.79 4.83 -5.52
N GLU A 74 7.42 3.85 -6.17
CA GLU A 74 6.86 3.23 -7.38
C GLU A 74 5.53 2.49 -7.10
N THR A 75 5.45 1.72 -6.02
CA THR A 75 4.19 1.07 -5.60
C THR A 75 3.10 2.11 -5.34
N LEU A 76 3.42 3.21 -4.66
CA LEU A 76 2.45 4.28 -4.37
C LEU A 76 2.03 5.05 -5.64
N LYS A 77 2.92 5.23 -6.63
CA LYS A 77 2.56 5.77 -7.96
C LYS A 77 1.61 4.82 -8.71
N SER A 78 1.86 3.51 -8.68
CA SER A 78 0.96 2.49 -9.24
C SER A 78 -0.44 2.54 -8.59
N MET A 79 -0.49 2.64 -7.26
CA MET A 79 -1.74 2.81 -6.51
C MET A 79 -2.47 4.11 -6.87
N ALA A 80 -1.74 5.21 -7.07
CA ALA A 80 -2.32 6.47 -7.52
C ALA A 80 -2.91 6.36 -8.93
N TYR A 81 -2.22 5.68 -9.84
CA TYR A 81 -2.67 5.49 -11.21
C TYR A 81 -3.97 4.66 -11.29
N SER A 82 -4.09 3.63 -10.47
CA SER A 82 -5.27 2.75 -10.41
C SER A 82 -6.39 3.27 -9.48
N ALA A 83 -6.17 4.38 -8.77
CA ALA A 83 -7.15 4.91 -7.83
C ALA A 83 -8.40 5.48 -8.51
N ILE A 84 -9.57 4.97 -8.12
CA ILE A 84 -10.87 5.42 -8.65
C ILE A 84 -11.24 6.82 -8.17
N THR A 85 -10.89 7.18 -6.94
CA THR A 85 -11.28 8.48 -6.35
C THR A 85 -10.10 9.44 -6.28
N ALA A 86 -10.36 10.72 -6.58
CA ALA A 86 -9.36 11.78 -6.44
C ALA A 86 -8.75 11.80 -5.03
N LYS A 87 -9.53 11.48 -4.00
CA LYS A 87 -9.05 11.43 -2.60
C LYS A 87 -8.02 10.33 -2.39
N LYS A 88 -8.28 9.11 -2.90
CA LYS A 88 -7.32 7.99 -2.85
C LYS A 88 -6.06 8.32 -3.67
N LYS A 89 -6.24 8.86 -4.87
CA LYS A 89 -5.14 9.27 -5.74
C LYS A 89 -4.23 10.30 -5.06
N ARG A 90 -4.83 11.35 -4.45
CA ARG A 90 -4.10 12.38 -3.71
C ARG A 90 -3.32 11.78 -2.54
N THR A 91 -3.94 10.92 -1.74
CA THR A 91 -3.25 10.27 -0.61
C THR A 91 -2.06 9.44 -1.09
N ALA A 92 -2.26 8.61 -2.12
CA ALA A 92 -1.20 7.78 -2.68
C ALA A 92 -0.03 8.63 -3.24
N LEU A 93 -0.32 9.68 -4.02
CA LEU A 93 0.71 10.59 -4.53
C LEU A 93 1.43 11.37 -3.42
N SER A 94 0.70 11.77 -2.37
CA SER A 94 1.31 12.47 -1.22
C SER A 94 2.31 11.56 -0.51
N LEU A 95 1.94 10.29 -0.29
CA LEU A 95 2.85 9.29 0.27
C LEU A 95 4.02 9.00 -0.68
N ALA A 96 3.76 8.91 -2.00
CA ALA A 96 4.82 8.70 -3.00
C ALA A 96 5.85 9.83 -2.98
N LYS A 97 5.39 11.08 -2.86
CA LYS A 97 6.26 12.26 -2.72
C LYS A 97 7.10 12.18 -1.45
N LEU A 98 6.50 11.82 -0.32
CA LEU A 98 7.23 11.66 0.94
C LEU A 98 8.30 10.55 0.82
N ALA A 99 7.95 9.41 0.23
CA ALA A 99 8.91 8.34 -0.03
C ALA A 99 10.08 8.83 -0.92
N ALA A 100 9.79 9.53 -2.03
CA ALA A 100 10.82 10.08 -2.90
C ALA A 100 11.77 11.07 -2.20
N LEU A 101 11.27 11.82 -1.21
CA LEU A 101 12.06 12.77 -0.42
C LEU A 101 12.88 12.11 0.69
N CYS A 102 12.51 10.90 1.10
CA CYS A 102 13.26 10.11 2.08
C CYS A 102 14.39 9.27 1.45
N ASP A 103 14.42 9.16 0.13
CA ASP A 103 15.48 8.46 -0.59
C ASP A 103 16.84 9.16 -0.39
N ASP A 104 17.91 8.38 -0.30
CA ASP A 104 19.26 8.91 -0.05
C ASP A 104 19.71 9.82 -1.21
N GLU A 105 19.32 9.45 -2.43
CA GLU A 105 19.52 10.23 -3.66
C GLU A 105 18.17 10.72 -4.20
N VAL A 106 17.74 11.89 -3.72
CA VAL A 106 16.44 12.47 -4.13
C VAL A 106 16.46 12.83 -5.62
N ASN A 107 15.68 12.09 -6.41
CA ASN A 107 15.41 12.43 -7.81
C ASN A 107 14.43 13.61 -7.88
N GLN A 108 14.95 14.81 -8.14
CA GLN A 108 14.17 16.05 -8.23
C GLN A 108 13.13 16.03 -9.37
N GLU A 109 13.40 15.31 -10.45
CA GLU A 109 12.47 15.18 -11.58
C GLU A 109 11.23 14.38 -11.17
N ASP A 110 11.42 13.27 -10.46
CA ASP A 110 10.31 12.48 -9.89
C ASP A 110 9.47 13.30 -8.92
N VAL A 111 10.11 14.05 -8.02
CA VAL A 111 9.42 14.91 -7.06
C VAL A 111 8.62 16.00 -7.78
N ALA A 112 9.18 16.61 -8.83
CA ALA A 112 8.50 17.62 -9.63
C ALA A 112 7.29 17.03 -10.36
N GLN A 113 7.42 15.84 -10.95
CA GLN A 113 6.32 15.14 -11.61
C GLN A 113 5.17 14.86 -10.64
N ILE A 114 5.47 14.25 -9.48
CA ILE A 114 4.44 13.95 -8.47
C ILE A 114 3.78 15.23 -7.96
N THR A 115 4.56 16.31 -7.79
CA THR A 115 4.03 17.61 -7.36
C THR A 115 3.08 18.21 -8.39
N SER A 116 3.41 18.14 -9.68
CA SER A 116 2.53 18.59 -10.76
C SER A 116 1.20 17.82 -10.77
N GLU A 117 1.24 16.50 -10.62
CA GLU A 117 0.02 15.69 -10.52
C GLU A 117 -0.85 16.04 -9.31
N LEU A 118 -0.22 16.33 -8.16
CA LEU A 118 -0.95 16.78 -6.96
C LEU A 118 -1.63 18.14 -7.17
N MET A 119 -0.97 19.10 -7.82
CA MET A 119 -1.58 20.40 -8.15
C MET A 119 -2.80 20.25 -9.05
N LEU A 120 -2.73 19.36 -10.06
CA LEU A 120 -3.88 19.06 -10.92
C LEU A 120 -5.06 18.50 -10.12
N LEU A 121 -4.79 17.64 -9.13
CA LEU A 121 -5.84 17.12 -8.25
C LEU A 121 -6.44 18.20 -7.35
N GLU A 122 -5.62 19.12 -6.83
CA GLU A 122 -6.10 20.25 -6.04
C GLU A 122 -7.12 21.08 -6.83
N HIS A 123 -6.82 21.40 -8.09
CA HIS A 123 -7.78 22.07 -8.97
C HIS A 123 -9.05 21.24 -9.19
N GLN A 124 -8.97 19.91 -9.31
CA GLN A 124 -10.18 19.08 -9.41
C GLN A 124 -11.06 19.13 -8.15
N PHE A 125 -10.47 19.33 -6.97
CA PHE A 125 -11.21 19.49 -5.72
C PHE A 125 -11.85 20.88 -5.57
N GLU A 126 -11.32 21.90 -6.25
CA GLU A 126 -11.86 23.26 -6.27
C GLU A 126 -13.08 23.40 -7.21
N ILE A 127 -13.27 22.47 -8.15
CA ILE A 127 -14.44 22.44 -9.02
C ILE A 127 -15.70 22.19 -8.19
N SER A 128 -16.68 23.10 -8.32
CA SER A 128 -17.95 22.98 -7.61
C SER A 128 -18.65 21.64 -7.92
N PRO A 129 -19.20 20.94 -6.91
CA PRO A 129 -19.98 19.72 -7.11
C PRO A 129 -21.18 19.90 -8.05
N GLU A 130 -21.68 21.13 -8.19
CA GLU A 130 -22.77 21.45 -9.12
C GLU A 130 -22.34 21.29 -10.59
N ILE A 131 -21.09 21.62 -10.92
CA ILE A 131 -20.54 21.52 -12.28
C ILE A 131 -20.28 20.05 -12.64
N MET A 132 -19.81 19.23 -11.68
CA MET A 132 -19.59 17.79 -11.90
C MET A 132 -20.89 17.05 -12.23
N LYS A 133 -22.02 17.43 -11.61
CA LYS A 133 -23.33 16.83 -11.94
C LYS A 133 -23.77 17.16 -13.36
N VAL A 134 -23.56 18.40 -13.82
CA VAL A 134 -23.98 18.83 -15.16
C VAL A 134 -23.22 18.09 -16.27
N SER A 135 -21.95 17.73 -16.07
CA SER A 135 -21.19 16.94 -17.05
C SER A 135 -21.68 15.50 -17.23
N GLU A 136 -22.32 14.90 -16.22
CA GLU A 136 -22.94 13.57 -16.35
C GLU A 136 -24.22 13.62 -17.22
N PHE A 137 -24.91 14.76 -17.25
CA PHE A 137 -26.11 14.97 -18.07
C PHE A 137 -25.81 15.35 -19.53
N LEU A 138 -24.59 15.78 -19.84
CA LEU A 138 -24.19 16.23 -21.19
C LEU A 138 -23.49 15.14 -22.03
N ASN A 139 -23.33 13.92 -21.50
CA ASN A 139 -22.94 12.75 -22.28
C ASN A 139 -24.14 12.14 -23.02
N VAL A 140 -24.74 12.90 -23.94
CA VAL A 140 -25.69 12.41 -24.97
C VAL A 140 -25.05 12.54 -26.34
#